data_AF-A0A948CAT2-F1
#
_entry.id   AF-A0A948CAT2-F1
#
_cell.length_a   1.000
_cell.length_b   1.000
_cell.length_c   1.000
_cell.angle_alpha   90.00
_cell.angle_beta   90.00
_cell.angle_gamma   90.00
#
_symmetry.space_group_name_H-M   'P 1'
#
loop_
_entity.id
_entity.type
_entity.pdbx_description
1 polymer ?
#
loop_
_entity_poly.entity_id
_entity_poly.type
_entity_poly.pdbx_seq_one_letter_code
_entity_poly.pdbx_strand_id
1 'polypeptide(L)' 'VEIGRRAYRASAVVLEGAARAGAWSSITAAHPFFHDHEASAAPRVIPVVELVPHEESHEDQR' A
#
# COMPACT_ATOMS: atom_id res chain seq x y z
N VAL A 1 -8.15 -8.08 -1.78
CA VAL A 1 -8.30 -7.04 -0.74
C VAL A 1 -9.75 -6.61 -0.65
N GLU A 2 -10.22 -6.19 0.52
CA GLU A 2 -11.60 -5.74 0.73
C GLU A 2 -11.61 -4.27 1.09
N ILE A 3 -12.43 -3.48 0.40
CA ILE A 3 -12.60 -2.05 0.63
C ILE A 3 -14.09 -1.78 0.79
N GLY A 4 -14.52 -1.49 2.01
CA GLY A 4 -15.93 -1.36 2.35
C GLY A 4 -16.69 -2.67 2.12
N ARG A 5 -17.60 -2.70 1.15
CA ARG A 5 -18.40 -3.89 0.78
C ARG A 5 -17.93 -4.56 -0.51
N ARG A 6 -16.81 -4.13 -1.09
CA ARG A 6 -16.29 -4.62 -2.37
C ARG A 6 -15.02 -5.43 -2.17
N ALA A 7 -14.91 -6.55 -2.87
CA ALA A 7 -13.72 -7.38 -2.92
C ALA A 7 -12.99 -7.19 -4.25
N TYR A 8 -11.66 -7.07 -4.21
CA TYR A 8 -10.81 -6.85 -5.37
C TYR A 8 -9.67 -7.87 -5.41
N ARG A 9 -9.37 -8.42 -6.59
CA ARG A 9 -8.10 -9.10 -6.86
C ARG A 9 -7.02 -8.05 -7.07
N ALA A 10 -5.91 -8.17 -6.36
CA ALA A 10 -4.81 -7.23 -6.42
C ALA A 10 -3.48 -7.90 -6.07
N SER A 11 -2.39 -7.37 -6.62
CA SER A 11 -1.02 -7.68 -6.20
C SER A 11 -0.48 -6.58 -5.28
N ALA A 12 0.38 -6.95 -4.34
CA ALA A 12 1.12 -5.99 -3.54
C ALA A 12 2.54 -5.83 -4.11
N VAL A 13 2.94 -4.59 -4.39
CA VAL A 13 4.29 -4.25 -4.86
C VAL A 13 4.96 -3.38 -3.81
N VAL A 14 6.14 -3.78 -3.35
CA VAL A 14 6.92 -2.98 -2.40
C VAL A 14 7.45 -1.74 -3.12
N LEU A 15 7.12 -0.57 -2.57
CA LEU A 15 7.64 0.70 -3.05
C LEU A 15 9.03 0.94 -2.48
N GLU A 16 9.89 1.51 -3.31
CA GLU A 16 11.28 1.82 -2.98
C GLU A 16 11.61 3.29 -3.26
N GLY A 17 12.73 3.76 -2.72
CA GLY A 17 13.30 5.08 -3.01
C GLY A 17 12.31 6.25 -2.88
N ALA A 18 12.23 7.07 -3.93
CA ALA A 18 11.38 8.27 -3.95
C ALA A 18 9.88 7.94 -3.90
N ALA A 19 9.44 6.85 -4.53
CA ALA A 19 8.04 6.41 -4.50
C ALA A 19 7.62 6.03 -3.07
N ARG A 20 8.47 5.26 -2.36
CA ARG A 20 8.26 4.98 -0.94
C ARG A 20 8.20 6.26 -0.12
N ALA A 21 9.15 7.17 -0.30
CA ALA A 21 9.24 8.41 0.48
C ALA A 21 7.99 9.28 0.31
N GLY A 22 7.49 9.43 -0.92
CA GLY A 22 6.27 10.18 -1.20
C GLY A 22 5.03 9.55 -0.57
N ALA A 23 4.89 8.22 -0.71
CA ALA A 23 3.79 7.47 -0.09
C ALA A 23 3.85 7.56 1.44
N TRP A 24 5.04 7.37 2.04
CA TRP A 24 5.25 7.47 3.49
C TRP A 24 4.88 8.85 4.02
N SER A 25 5.32 9.93 3.35
CA SER A 25 4.96 11.31 3.71
C SER A 25 3.45 11.52 3.70
N SER A 26 2.76 10.99 2.69
CA SER A 26 1.29 11.08 2.60
C SER A 26 0.61 10.29 3.72
N ILE A 27 1.10 9.09 4.03
CA ILE A 27 0.58 8.22 5.10
C ILE A 27 0.75 8.89 6.46
N THR A 28 1.93 9.39 6.78
CA THR A 28 2.19 10.01 8.09
C THR A 28 1.50 11.36 8.25
N ALA A 29 1.30 12.11 7.16
CA ALA A 29 0.47 13.32 7.19
C ALA A 29 -1.00 13.00 7.52
N ALA A 30 -1.56 11.92 6.97
CA ALA A 30 -2.93 11.47 7.26
C ALA A 30 -3.04 10.75 8.63
N HIS A 31 -1.98 10.07 9.03
CA HIS A 31 -1.93 9.19 10.20
C HIS A 31 -0.61 9.37 10.98
N PRO A 32 -0.49 10.44 11.80
CA PRO A 32 0.77 10.80 12.44
C PRO A 32 1.37 9.75 13.38
N PHE A 33 0.55 8.84 13.92
CA PHE A 33 1.00 7.78 14.84
C PHE A 33 2.02 6.81 14.19
N PHE A 34 2.10 6.76 12.85
CA PHE A 34 3.12 5.95 12.17
C PHE A 34 4.56 6.44 12.41
N HIS A 35 4.77 7.68 12.87
CA HIS A 35 6.09 8.15 13.28
C HIS A 35 6.63 7.37 14.49
N ASP A 36 5.79 7.04 15.47
CA ASP A 36 6.19 6.25 16.64
C ASP A 36 6.56 4.83 16.22
N HIS A 37 5.84 4.28 15.23
CA HIS A 37 6.16 2.98 14.63
C HIS A 37 7.49 3.01 13.88
N GLU A 38 7.78 4.07 13.11
CA GLU A 38 9.07 4.24 12.42
C GLU A 38 10.24 4.31 13.41
N ALA A 39 10.09 5.09 14.49
CA ALA A 39 11.10 5.18 15.54
C ALA A 39 11.34 3.83 16.22
N SER A 40 10.26 3.09 16.52
CA SER A 40 10.34 1.77 17.17
C SER A 40 10.89 0.68 16.26
N ALA A 41 10.70 0.81 14.94
CA ALA A 41 11.17 -0.16 13.95
C ALA A 41 12.67 -0.03 13.67
N ALA A 42 13.29 1.11 13.97
CA ALA A 42 14.71 1.35 13.71
C ALA A 42 15.60 0.25 14.33
N PRO A 43 16.61 -0.25 13.58
CA PRO A 43 17.13 0.27 12.31
C PRO A 43 16.41 -0.23 11.06
N ARG A 44 15.33 -1.02 11.19
CA ARG A 44 14.59 -1.56 10.04
C ARG A 44 13.67 -0.51 9.44
N VAL A 45 13.67 -0.41 8.12
CA VAL A 45 12.74 0.40 7.36
C VAL A 45 11.40 -0.33 7.24
N ILE A 46 10.29 0.34 7.60
CA ILE A 46 8.94 -0.20 7.39
C ILE A 46 8.65 -0.22 5.87
N PRO A 47 8.36 -1.40 5.29
CA PRO A 47 7.98 -1.49 3.88
C PRO A 47 6.65 -0.81 3.63
N VAL A 48 6.54 -0.09 2.52
CA VAL A 48 5.28 0.47 2.02
C VAL A 48 4.93 -0.29 0.74
N VAL A 49 3.68 -0.70 0.60
CA VAL A 49 3.23 -1.41 -0.60
C VAL A 49 2.19 -0.60 -1.35
N GLU A 50 2.25 -0.67 -2.67
CA GLU A 50 1.16 -0.29 -3.56
C GLU A 50 0.30 -1.53 -3.84
N LEU A 51 -1.03 -1.35 -3.76
CA LEU A 51 -1.99 -2.37 -4.15
C LEU A 51 -2.38 -2.13 -5.61
N VAL A 52 -1.88 -2.98 -6.50
CA VAL A 52 -2.16 -2.92 -7.93
C VAL A 52 -3.35 -3.82 -8.24
N PRO A 53 -4.52 -3.28 -8.63
CA PRO A 53 -5.68 -4.09 -8.97
C PRO A 53 -5.38 -4.97 -10.20
N HIS A 54 -5.89 -6.19 -10.18
CA HIS A 54 -5.95 -7.00 -11.40
C HIS A 54 -7.15 -6.49 -12.18
N GLU A 55 -6.96 -6.03 -13.41
CA GLU A 55 -8.11 -5.77 -14.28
C GLU A 55 -8.88 -7.09 -14.43
N GLU A 56 -10.17 -7.08 -14.10
CA GLU A 56 -11.02 -8.22 -14.40
C GLU A 56 -11.18 -8.26 -15.91
N SER A 57 -10.42 -9.13 -16.59
CA SER A 57 -10.75 -9.52 -17.96
C SER A 57 -12.12 -10.19 -17.90
N HIS A 58 -13.18 -9.46 -18.26
CA HIS A 58 -14.48 -10.02 -18.58
C HIS A 58 -14.36 -10.83 -19.88
N GLU A 59 -13.63 -11.94 -19.85
CA GLU A 59 -13.56 -12.91 -20.93
C GLU A 59 -14.37 -14.13 -20.50
N ASP A 60 -15.69 -13.98 -20.42
CA ASP A 60 -16.65 -15.05 -20.74
C ASP A 60 -18.09 -14.52 -20.76
N GLN A 61 -18.66 -14.39 -21.95
CA GLN A 61 -20.03 -14.84 -22.18
C GLN A 61 -20.15 -15.15 -23.69
N ARG A 62 -19.81 -16.39 -24.05
CA ARG A 62 -20.21 -16.98 -25.33
C ARG A 62 -21.69 -17.33 -25.33
#